data_AF-A0A7K4MRC0-F1
#
_entry.id   AF-A0A7K4MRC0-F1
#
_cell.length_a   1.000
_cell.length_b   1.000
_cell.length_c   1.000
_cell.angle_alpha   90.00
_cell.angle_beta   90.00
_cell.angle_gamma   90.00
#
_symmetry.space_group_name_H-M   'P 1'
#
loop_
_entity.id
_entity.type
_entity.pdbx_description
1 polymer ?
#
loop_
_entity_poly.entity_id
_entity_poly.type
_entity_poly.pdbx_seq_one_letter_code
_entity_poly.pdbx_strand_id
1 'polypeptide(L)'
;MNDTVFVLGNGPSRKNIDPNSLPGLVIGCNACYRDFKPDAICAMDAGIISDIIDSGFDGDCYFTHDSWNLLPADAKPSLSNGTEHETKRKEGDDQFVFISGLDSGVTQPENYIIWVPKKMEHKIKNIGIQVLGWSTGTSAVYVACMELDPKKVYILGFDHKNDEYDNLYADTKHYYSRNNKQEWKTIHIKWSDQLFQVFNWFPNIEFYWVNYGGYVFSDGAFQKNLHFLDEKEIWQV
;
A
#
# COMPACT_ATOMS: atom_id res chain seq x y z
N MET A 1 2.82 8.11 -20.54
CA MET A 1 2.71 6.80 -19.89
C MET A 1 4.10 6.38 -19.46
N ASN A 2 4.25 5.95 -18.21
CA ASN A 2 5.49 5.35 -17.74
C ASN A 2 5.47 3.89 -18.16
N ASP A 3 6.39 3.51 -19.05
CA ASP A 3 6.50 2.13 -19.52
C ASP A 3 6.85 1.15 -18.39
N THR A 4 7.48 1.64 -17.32
CA THR A 4 7.93 0.87 -16.16
C THR A 4 7.44 1.47 -14.86
N VAL A 5 6.86 0.63 -14.00
CA VAL A 5 6.42 0.96 -12.64
C VAL A 5 7.08 0.00 -11.65
N PHE A 6 7.52 0.53 -10.51
CA PHE A 6 8.05 -0.22 -9.38
C PHE A 6 7.06 -0.12 -8.22
N VAL A 7 6.57 -1.27 -7.75
CA VAL A 7 5.67 -1.36 -6.60
C VAL A 7 6.44 -1.93 -5.43
N LEU A 8 6.54 -1.15 -4.35
CA LEU A 8 7.34 -1.47 -3.18
C LEU A 8 6.44 -1.93 -2.03
N GLY A 9 6.54 -3.22 -1.74
CA GLY A 9 6.11 -3.83 -0.48
C GLY A 9 7.06 -3.46 0.66
N ASN A 10 6.71 -3.88 1.88
CA ASN A 10 7.44 -3.53 3.10
C ASN A 10 8.18 -4.71 3.71
N GLY A 11 8.50 -5.73 2.91
CA GLY A 11 9.28 -6.87 3.34
C GLY A 11 10.79 -6.56 3.48
N PRO A 12 11.53 -7.39 4.23
CA PRO A 12 12.97 -7.24 4.48
C PRO A 12 13.82 -7.00 3.24
N SER A 13 13.53 -7.61 2.10
CA SER A 13 14.36 -7.51 0.89
C SER A 13 14.40 -6.10 0.30
N ARG A 14 13.42 -5.23 0.60
CA ARG A 14 13.46 -3.82 0.19
C ARG A 14 14.67 -3.07 0.76
N LYS A 15 15.26 -3.51 1.87
CA LYS A 15 16.46 -2.84 2.46
C LYS A 15 17.66 -2.79 1.51
N ASN A 16 17.73 -3.69 0.54
CA ASN A 16 18.86 -3.81 -0.36
C ASN A 16 18.73 -2.89 -1.59
N ILE A 17 17.63 -2.14 -1.70
CA ILE A 17 17.26 -1.39 -2.90
C ILE A 17 17.02 0.06 -2.48
N ASP A 18 17.74 1.00 -3.09
CA ASP A 18 17.46 2.43 -2.95
C ASP A 18 16.30 2.81 -3.87
N PRO A 19 15.11 3.16 -3.34
CA PRO A 19 13.95 3.50 -4.16
C PRO A 19 14.19 4.71 -5.08
N ASN A 20 15.06 5.64 -4.67
CA ASN A 20 15.34 6.85 -5.46
C ASN A 20 16.22 6.57 -6.69
N SER A 21 16.84 5.39 -6.75
CA SER A 21 17.69 4.98 -7.86
C SER A 21 16.92 4.24 -8.96
N LEU A 22 15.65 3.88 -8.72
CA LEU A 22 14.85 3.08 -9.64
C LEU A 22 14.47 3.91 -10.90
N PRO A 23 14.65 3.38 -12.12
CA PRO A 23 14.46 4.13 -13.36
C PRO A 23 13.00 4.11 -13.82
N GLY A 24 12.05 4.48 -12.95
CA GLY A 24 10.63 4.49 -13.27
C GLY A 24 9.78 5.05 -12.14
N LEU A 25 8.46 4.98 -12.30
CA LEU A 25 7.53 5.46 -11.28
C LEU A 25 7.51 4.51 -10.10
N VAL A 26 7.58 5.05 -8.89
CA VAL A 26 7.57 4.29 -7.65
C VAL A 26 6.24 4.44 -6.93
N ILE A 27 5.50 3.33 -6.81
CA ILE A 27 4.33 3.22 -5.94
C ILE A 27 4.76 2.55 -4.64
N GLY A 28 4.64 3.27 -3.54
CA GLY A 28 4.88 2.73 -2.20
C GLY A 28 3.58 2.28 -1.53
N CYS A 29 3.70 1.49 -0.45
CA CYS A 29 2.55 1.16 0.39
C CYS A 29 2.78 1.46 1.88
N ASN A 30 1.69 1.81 2.56
CA ASN A 30 1.61 2.11 3.99
C ASN A 30 2.74 3.02 4.49
N ALA A 31 3.67 2.54 5.33
CA ALA A 31 4.62 3.39 6.04
C ALA A 31 5.92 3.72 5.27
N CYS A 32 6.01 3.38 3.98
CA CYS A 32 7.15 3.73 3.12
C CYS A 32 7.51 5.22 3.10
N TYR A 33 6.52 6.12 3.27
CA TYR A 33 6.74 7.56 3.36
C TYR A 33 7.69 7.99 4.50
N ARG A 34 7.89 7.13 5.51
CA ARG A 34 8.81 7.39 6.63
C ARG A 34 10.29 7.32 6.19
N ASP A 35 10.58 6.61 5.11
CA ASP A 35 11.95 6.34 4.65
C ASP A 35 12.29 7.09 3.35
N PHE A 36 11.32 7.23 2.45
CA PHE A 36 11.49 7.93 1.17
C PHE A 36 10.15 8.47 0.67
N LYS A 37 10.18 9.36 -0.33
CA LYS A 37 8.97 9.89 -0.97
C LYS A 37 8.69 9.11 -2.26
N PRO A 38 7.71 8.18 -2.28
CA PRO A 38 7.26 7.59 -3.53
C PRO A 38 6.50 8.62 -4.39
N ASP A 39 6.35 8.35 -5.69
CA ASP A 39 5.53 9.16 -6.59
C ASP A 39 4.05 9.06 -6.22
N ALA A 40 3.61 7.85 -5.86
CA ALA A 40 2.28 7.57 -5.34
C ALA A 40 2.33 6.62 -4.14
N ILE A 41 1.35 6.71 -3.24
CA ILE A 41 1.26 5.85 -2.06
C ILE A 41 -0.11 5.23 -1.91
N CYS A 42 -0.15 3.93 -1.61
CA CYS A 42 -1.38 3.22 -1.26
C CYS A 42 -1.45 2.99 0.26
N ALA A 43 -2.62 3.17 0.86
CA ALA A 43 -2.86 2.84 2.27
C ALA A 43 -4.32 2.50 2.54
N MET A 44 -4.57 1.63 3.53
CA MET A 44 -5.92 1.22 3.93
C MET A 44 -6.18 1.43 5.42
N ASP A 45 -5.15 1.30 6.24
CA ASP A 45 -5.24 1.44 7.69
C ASP A 45 -5.45 2.91 8.06
N ALA A 46 -6.53 3.22 8.79
CA ALA A 46 -6.91 4.60 9.11
C ALA A 46 -5.79 5.38 9.83
N GLY A 47 -5.11 4.74 10.77
CA GLY A 47 -3.96 5.33 11.47
C GLY A 47 -2.77 5.65 10.55
N ILE A 48 -2.47 4.77 9.59
CA ILE A 48 -1.44 5.03 8.58
C ILE A 48 -1.84 6.18 7.66
N ILE A 49 -3.09 6.20 7.19
CA ILE A 49 -3.59 7.28 6.34
C ILE A 49 -3.52 8.62 7.08
N SER A 50 -3.90 8.64 8.36
CA SER A 50 -3.77 9.82 9.23
C SER A 50 -2.33 10.30 9.30
N ASP A 51 -1.37 9.41 9.59
CA ASP A 51 0.05 9.78 9.66
C ASP A 51 0.59 10.28 8.29
N ILE A 52 0.16 9.70 7.16
CA ILE A 52 0.57 10.15 5.81
C ILE A 52 0.12 11.59 5.58
N ILE A 53 -1.14 11.92 5.89
CA ILE A 53 -1.67 13.28 5.73
C ILE A 53 -0.94 14.28 6.64
N ASP A 54 -0.75 13.94 7.91
CA ASP A 54 -0.06 14.81 8.87
C ASP A 54 1.42 15.01 8.54
N SER A 55 2.07 14.01 7.91
CA SER A 55 3.46 14.13 7.44
C SER A 55 3.65 15.24 6.38
N GLY A 56 2.55 15.66 5.75
CA GLY A 56 2.59 16.63 4.66
C GLY A 56 2.96 16.03 3.30
N PHE A 57 2.88 14.70 3.17
CA PHE A 57 3.02 14.00 1.88
C PHE A 57 2.14 14.66 0.82
N ASP A 58 2.70 14.90 -0.34
CA ASP A 58 2.08 15.68 -1.42
C ASP A 58 2.11 14.98 -2.78
N GLY A 59 2.45 13.68 -2.81
CA GLY A 59 2.29 12.80 -3.97
C GLY A 59 0.85 12.33 -4.15
N ASP A 60 0.62 11.47 -5.14
CA ASP A 60 -0.71 10.89 -5.35
C ASP A 60 -0.99 9.80 -4.31
N CYS A 61 -2.23 9.69 -3.87
CA CYS A 61 -2.66 8.79 -2.80
C CYS A 61 -3.82 7.93 -3.26
N TYR A 62 -3.73 6.64 -2.96
CA TYR A 62 -4.82 5.69 -3.16
C TYR A 62 -5.21 5.11 -1.80
N PHE A 63 -6.28 5.66 -1.23
CA PHE A 63 -6.70 5.40 0.14
C PHE A 63 -8.02 4.67 0.21
N THR A 64 -8.06 3.63 1.03
CA THR A 64 -9.24 2.79 1.26
C THR A 64 -9.77 2.13 -0.03
N HIS A 65 -10.69 1.18 0.12
CA HIS A 65 -11.33 0.57 -1.06
C HIS A 65 -12.46 1.43 -1.60
N ASP A 66 -13.29 2.00 -0.72
CA ASP A 66 -14.44 2.84 -1.09
C ASP A 66 -14.91 3.76 0.05
N SER A 67 -14.05 4.03 1.02
CA SER A 67 -14.41 4.75 2.26
C SER A 67 -13.90 6.18 2.27
N TRP A 68 -13.11 6.61 1.28
CA TRP A 68 -12.62 7.98 1.17
C TRP A 68 -13.72 8.91 0.65
N ASN A 69 -14.61 9.33 1.57
CA ASN A 69 -15.74 10.19 1.29
C ASN A 69 -15.54 11.55 1.96
N LEU A 70 -15.35 12.60 1.15
CA LEU A 70 -15.16 13.96 1.62
C LEU A 70 -16.46 14.51 2.22
N LEU A 71 -16.36 15.01 3.44
CA LEU A 71 -17.43 15.64 4.19
C LEU A 71 -17.09 17.11 4.43
N PRO A 72 -18.06 18.02 4.29
CA PRO A 72 -17.83 19.43 4.58
C PRO A 72 -17.59 19.66 6.08
N ALA A 73 -16.76 20.64 6.42
CA ALA A 73 -16.34 20.92 7.81
C ALA A 73 -17.50 21.10 8.80
N ASP A 74 -18.66 21.60 8.34
CA ASP A 74 -19.87 21.82 9.13
C ASP A 74 -20.60 20.51 9.51
N ALA A 75 -20.28 19.39 8.87
CA ALA A 75 -20.78 18.07 9.26
C ALA A 75 -20.10 17.52 10.53
N LYS A 76 -18.90 18.00 10.87
CA LYS A 76 -18.10 17.46 11.99
C LYS A 76 -18.84 17.43 13.32
N PRO A 77 -19.55 18.49 13.77
CA PRO A 77 -20.25 18.47 15.05
C PRO A 77 -21.34 17.39 15.16
N SER A 78 -21.86 16.89 14.03
CA SER A 78 -22.86 15.82 14.01
C SER A 78 -22.26 14.41 14.03
N LEU A 79 -20.96 14.29 13.73
CA LEU A 79 -20.26 13.01 13.57
C LEU A 79 -19.23 12.76 14.68
N SER A 80 -18.61 13.82 15.19
CA SER A 80 -17.56 13.74 16.21
C SER A 80 -18.17 13.72 17.60
N ASN A 81 -17.71 12.80 18.43
CA ASN A 81 -18.03 12.74 19.85
C ASN A 81 -16.85 13.15 20.75
N GLY A 82 -15.68 13.45 20.15
CA GLY A 82 -14.47 13.91 20.84
C GLY A 82 -13.50 12.80 21.23
N THR A 83 -13.79 11.53 20.91
CA THR A 83 -12.86 10.40 21.12
C THR A 83 -12.08 10.04 19.87
N GLU A 84 -12.34 10.70 18.74
CA GLU A 84 -11.65 10.42 17.48
C GLU A 84 -10.21 10.94 17.49
N HIS A 85 -9.34 10.25 16.74
CA HIS A 85 -8.03 10.76 16.37
C HIS A 85 -8.21 11.82 15.28
N GLU A 86 -7.79 13.04 15.56
CA GLU A 86 -7.98 14.17 14.64
C GLU A 86 -6.62 14.68 14.15
N THR A 87 -6.43 14.64 12.83
CA THR A 87 -5.27 15.26 12.16
C THR A 87 -5.28 16.78 12.32
N LYS A 88 -4.14 17.43 12.08
CA LYS A 88 -4.06 18.89 12.18
C LYS A 88 -4.80 19.57 11.03
N ARG A 89 -5.94 20.21 11.33
CA ARG A 89 -6.60 21.14 10.40
C ARG A 89 -5.70 22.35 10.09
N LYS A 90 -5.46 22.62 8.82
CA LYS A 90 -4.73 23.81 8.34
C LYS A 90 -5.71 24.89 7.87
N GLU A 91 -5.21 26.11 7.78
CA GLU A 91 -5.99 27.22 7.24
C GLU A 91 -6.40 26.93 5.80
N GLY A 92 -7.70 27.09 5.52
CA GLY A 92 -8.27 26.80 4.21
C GLY A 92 -8.79 25.37 4.03
N ASP A 93 -8.53 24.45 4.97
CA ASP A 93 -9.11 23.11 4.95
C ASP A 93 -10.60 23.20 5.34
N ASP A 94 -11.47 22.89 4.39
CA ASP A 94 -12.94 22.95 4.52
C ASP A 94 -13.60 21.57 4.38
N GLN A 95 -12.81 20.51 4.19
CA GLN A 95 -13.27 19.14 4.08
C GLN A 95 -12.47 18.17 4.96
N PHE A 96 -13.13 17.11 5.41
CA PHE A 96 -12.52 16.01 6.14
C PHE A 96 -13.08 14.67 5.70
N VAL A 97 -12.43 13.59 6.09
CA VAL A 97 -12.92 12.21 5.98
C VAL A 97 -13.08 11.65 7.38
N PHE A 98 -14.18 10.92 7.61
CA PHE A 98 -14.39 10.12 8.81
C PHE A 98 -14.24 8.64 8.46
N ILE A 99 -13.20 7.99 8.98
CA ILE A 99 -12.95 6.56 8.75
C ILE A 99 -12.59 5.86 10.06
N SER A 100 -12.81 4.55 10.09
CA SER A 100 -12.44 3.70 11.23
C SER A 100 -11.51 2.60 10.76
N GLY A 101 -10.60 2.18 11.64
CA GLY A 101 -9.66 1.11 11.36
C GLY A 101 -9.05 0.57 12.65
N LEU A 102 -8.36 -0.57 12.55
CA LEU A 102 -7.59 -1.06 13.69
C LEU A 102 -6.41 -0.12 13.95
N ASP A 103 -6.19 0.25 15.21
CA ASP A 103 -4.98 0.91 15.67
C ASP A 103 -4.42 0.21 16.93
N SER A 104 -3.62 0.91 17.75
CA SER A 104 -2.80 0.49 18.89
C SER A 104 -2.51 -1.01 18.90
N GLY A 105 -1.40 -1.39 18.24
CA GLY A 105 -0.98 -2.78 18.10
C GLY A 105 -1.81 -3.61 17.12
N VAL A 106 -2.66 -2.96 16.31
CA VAL A 106 -3.58 -3.57 15.33
C VAL A 106 -4.60 -4.47 16.03
N THR A 107 -5.16 -3.97 17.15
CA THR A 107 -6.06 -4.77 18.02
C THR A 107 -7.40 -4.14 18.31
N GLN A 108 -7.50 -2.81 18.31
CA GLN A 108 -8.74 -2.11 18.67
C GLN A 108 -9.17 -1.18 17.53
N PRO A 109 -10.47 -1.14 17.20
CA PRO A 109 -10.99 -0.18 16.25
C PRO A 109 -10.93 1.23 16.85
N GLU A 110 -10.38 2.15 16.09
CA GLU A 110 -10.35 3.58 16.40
C GLU A 110 -10.97 4.38 15.25
N ASN A 111 -11.51 5.54 15.59
CA ASN A 111 -12.14 6.45 14.65
C ASN A 111 -11.22 7.63 14.37
N TYR A 112 -11.20 8.07 13.12
CA TYR A 112 -10.30 9.10 12.63
C TYR A 112 -11.08 10.20 11.92
N ILE A 113 -10.75 11.44 12.26
CA ILE A 113 -11.13 12.65 11.52
C ILE A 113 -9.89 13.17 10.81
N ILE A 114 -9.87 12.99 9.49
CA ILE A 114 -8.74 13.35 8.65
C ILE A 114 -9.10 14.59 7.85
N TRP A 115 -8.58 15.75 8.24
CA TRP A 115 -8.70 16.99 7.48
C TRP A 115 -7.89 16.86 6.20
N VAL A 116 -8.54 17.13 5.08
CA VAL A 116 -7.91 16.98 3.76
C VAL A 116 -7.33 18.32 3.36
N PRO A 117 -6.00 18.43 3.19
CA PRO A 117 -5.41 19.67 2.71
C PRO A 117 -5.98 20.01 1.34
N LYS A 118 -6.38 21.27 1.12
CA LYS A 118 -6.98 21.71 -0.15
C LYS A 118 -6.18 21.31 -1.40
N LYS A 119 -4.85 21.34 -1.31
CA LYS A 119 -3.93 20.94 -2.39
C LYS A 119 -3.94 19.43 -2.72
N MET A 120 -4.53 18.61 -1.84
CA MET A 120 -4.58 17.15 -1.93
C MET A 120 -5.94 16.63 -2.39
N GLU A 121 -6.99 17.45 -2.43
CA GLU A 121 -8.37 17.02 -2.78
C GLU A 121 -8.44 16.24 -4.10
N HIS A 122 -7.63 16.64 -5.09
CA HIS A 122 -7.58 15.99 -6.41
C HIS A 122 -6.49 14.91 -6.54
N LYS A 123 -5.72 14.68 -5.48
CA LYS A 123 -4.63 13.71 -5.44
C LYS A 123 -4.98 12.43 -4.68
N ILE A 124 -6.12 12.39 -4.01
CA ILE A 124 -6.53 11.24 -3.21
C ILE A 124 -7.71 10.54 -3.89
N LYS A 125 -7.58 9.25 -4.15
CA LYS A 125 -8.60 8.40 -4.76
C LYS A 125 -8.85 7.16 -3.90
N ASN A 126 -10.05 6.59 -4.00
CA ASN A 126 -10.28 5.21 -3.56
C ASN A 126 -9.54 4.23 -4.46
N ILE A 127 -9.05 3.12 -3.89
CA ILE A 127 -8.42 2.02 -4.65
C ILE A 127 -9.48 1.30 -5.52
N GLY A 128 -10.70 1.15 -5.01
CA GLY A 128 -11.80 0.46 -5.67
C GLY A 128 -12.21 -0.84 -4.99
N ILE A 129 -13.48 -1.21 -5.15
CA ILE A 129 -14.10 -2.40 -4.54
C ILE A 129 -13.64 -3.72 -5.17
N GLN A 130 -12.98 -3.68 -6.33
CA GLN A 130 -12.49 -4.85 -7.07
C GLN A 130 -11.48 -5.67 -6.27
N VAL A 131 -10.72 -5.00 -5.41
CA VAL A 131 -9.71 -5.63 -4.53
C VAL A 131 -10.12 -5.55 -3.06
N LEU A 132 -11.41 -5.38 -2.76
CA LEU A 132 -11.92 -5.26 -1.38
C LEU A 132 -11.43 -6.41 -0.49
N GLY A 133 -10.77 -6.03 0.61
CA GLY A 133 -10.21 -6.98 1.60
C GLY A 133 -8.82 -7.52 1.25
N TRP A 134 -8.19 -6.99 0.20
CA TRP A 134 -6.82 -7.32 -0.12
C TRP A 134 -5.83 -6.58 0.78
N SER A 135 -4.57 -7.03 0.80
CA SER A 135 -3.53 -6.26 1.48
C SER A 135 -3.23 -4.98 0.70
N THR A 136 -2.72 -3.95 1.39
CA THR A 136 -2.34 -2.70 0.72
C THR A 136 -1.30 -2.92 -0.37
N GLY A 137 -0.30 -3.78 -0.11
CA GLY A 137 0.79 -4.03 -1.07
C GLY A 137 0.28 -4.66 -2.37
N THR A 138 -0.58 -5.66 -2.29
CA THR A 138 -1.13 -6.33 -3.48
C THR A 138 -2.11 -5.43 -4.22
N SER A 139 -2.86 -4.62 -3.49
CA SER A 139 -3.74 -3.58 -4.05
C SER A 139 -2.95 -2.48 -4.76
N ALA A 140 -1.75 -2.14 -4.29
CA ALA A 140 -0.87 -1.20 -4.98
C ALA A 140 -0.41 -1.73 -6.35
N VAL A 141 -0.23 -3.05 -6.50
CA VAL A 141 0.04 -3.67 -7.80
C VAL A 141 -1.17 -3.57 -8.72
N TYR A 142 -2.38 -3.78 -8.19
CA TYR A 142 -3.62 -3.53 -8.93
C TYR A 142 -3.74 -2.08 -9.41
N VAL A 143 -3.48 -1.10 -8.51
CA VAL A 143 -3.47 0.33 -8.84
C VAL A 143 -2.47 0.64 -9.95
N ALA A 144 -1.26 0.08 -9.87
CA ALA A 144 -0.24 0.24 -10.92
C ALA A 144 -0.76 -0.18 -12.29
N CYS A 145 -1.48 -1.30 -12.36
CA CYS A 145 -2.03 -1.83 -13.61
C CYS A 145 -3.19 -0.98 -14.13
N MET A 146 -4.18 -0.71 -13.27
CA MET A 146 -5.42 -0.05 -13.67
C MET A 146 -5.27 1.43 -14.01
N GLU A 147 -4.46 2.17 -13.24
CA GLU A 147 -4.35 3.61 -13.40
C GLU A 147 -3.29 4.01 -14.43
N LEU A 148 -2.26 3.18 -14.63
CA LEU A 148 -1.08 3.56 -15.42
C LEU A 148 -0.92 2.76 -16.72
N ASP A 149 -1.55 1.58 -16.83
CA ASP A 149 -1.40 0.65 -17.97
C ASP A 149 0.05 0.51 -18.48
N PRO A 150 1.03 0.18 -17.60
CA PRO A 150 2.44 0.14 -17.95
C PRO A 150 2.78 -1.12 -18.76
N LYS A 151 3.93 -1.12 -19.44
CA LYS A 151 4.46 -2.34 -20.08
C LYS A 151 5.07 -3.31 -19.07
N LYS A 152 5.70 -2.77 -18.02
CA LYS A 152 6.43 -3.54 -17.01
C LYS A 152 6.06 -3.10 -15.60
N VAL A 153 5.84 -4.07 -14.71
CA VAL A 153 5.68 -3.84 -13.27
C VAL A 153 6.70 -4.68 -12.51
N TYR A 154 7.58 -4.01 -11.77
CA TYR A 154 8.51 -4.64 -10.85
C TYR A 154 7.93 -4.65 -9.45
N ILE A 155 7.99 -5.80 -8.78
CA ILE A 155 7.37 -6.05 -7.49
C ILE A 155 8.50 -6.38 -6.51
N LEU A 156 8.74 -5.50 -5.53
CA LEU A 156 9.90 -5.54 -4.65
C LEU A 156 9.48 -5.49 -3.18
N GLY A 157 10.14 -6.26 -2.30
CA GLY A 157 9.76 -6.30 -0.87
C GLY A 157 8.48 -7.07 -0.59
N PHE A 158 8.15 -8.07 -1.43
CA PHE A 158 7.02 -8.99 -1.25
C PHE A 158 7.54 -10.37 -0.79
N ASP A 159 8.13 -10.40 0.41
CA ASP A 159 8.85 -11.55 0.97
C ASP A 159 7.90 -12.61 1.56
N HIS A 160 7.06 -13.21 0.72
CA HIS A 160 5.96 -14.11 1.14
C HIS A 160 6.42 -15.55 1.46
N LYS A 161 7.60 -15.73 2.07
CA LYS A 161 8.22 -17.05 2.23
C LYS A 161 8.07 -17.63 3.64
N ASN A 162 8.32 -16.81 4.65
CA ASN A 162 8.48 -17.30 6.01
C ASN A 162 7.14 -17.34 6.75
N ASP A 163 7.13 -18.06 7.87
CA ASP A 163 6.00 -18.11 8.81
C ASP A 163 6.20 -17.09 9.94
N GLU A 164 6.70 -15.91 9.59
CA GLU A 164 7.04 -14.83 10.51
C GLU A 164 6.47 -13.51 10.01
N TYR A 165 6.31 -12.54 10.91
CA TYR A 165 5.89 -11.20 10.52
C TYR A 165 7.06 -10.41 9.91
N ASP A 166 7.27 -10.62 8.61
CA ASP A 166 8.36 -10.02 7.84
C ASP A 166 7.97 -8.63 7.31
N ASN A 167 7.96 -7.65 8.23
CA ASN A 167 7.68 -6.26 7.88
C ASN A 167 8.75 -5.31 8.44
N LEU A 168 9.23 -4.39 7.60
CA LEU A 168 10.23 -3.38 7.97
C LEU A 168 9.79 -2.43 9.07
N TYR A 169 8.47 -2.26 9.23
CA TYR A 169 7.88 -1.40 10.23
C TYR A 169 7.36 -2.16 11.45
N ALA A 170 7.69 -3.45 11.59
CA ALA A 170 7.38 -4.21 12.79
C ALA A 170 7.89 -3.49 14.04
N ASP A 171 7.12 -3.57 15.13
CA ASP A 171 7.36 -2.85 16.39
C ASP A 171 7.25 -1.31 16.31
N THR A 172 6.72 -0.76 15.22
CA THR A 172 6.40 0.68 15.11
C THR A 172 4.89 0.93 15.20
N LYS A 173 4.49 2.19 15.40
CA LYS A 173 3.08 2.60 15.44
C LYS A 173 2.33 2.11 14.19
N HIS A 174 1.13 1.55 14.41
CA HIS A 174 0.23 0.93 13.42
C HIS A 174 0.65 -0.44 12.87
N TYR A 175 1.72 -1.06 13.40
CA TYR A 175 2.19 -2.37 12.96
C TYR A 175 2.18 -3.38 14.10
N TYR A 176 2.12 -4.66 13.74
CA TYR A 176 2.31 -5.74 14.71
C TYR A 176 3.73 -5.74 15.26
N SER A 177 3.89 -6.32 16.45
CA SER A 177 5.24 -6.69 16.90
C SER A 177 5.83 -7.75 15.97
N ARG A 178 7.15 -7.72 15.79
CA ARG A 178 7.89 -8.74 15.03
C ARG A 178 7.73 -10.15 15.59
N ASN A 179 7.37 -10.25 16.87
CA ASN A 179 7.10 -11.52 17.54
C ASN A 179 5.64 -11.99 17.42
N ASN A 180 4.80 -11.32 16.63
CA ASN A 180 3.40 -11.70 16.45
C ASN A 180 3.27 -13.13 15.87
N LYS A 181 2.47 -13.96 16.54
CA LYS A 181 2.33 -15.40 16.26
C LYS A 181 1.05 -15.76 15.47
N GLN A 182 0.64 -14.91 14.53
CA GLN A 182 -0.38 -15.32 13.56
C GLN A 182 0.17 -16.40 12.62
N GLU A 183 -0.73 -17.07 11.90
CA GLU A 183 -0.41 -18.01 10.83
C GLU A 183 0.10 -17.24 9.59
N TRP A 184 1.25 -16.60 9.72
CA TRP A 184 1.82 -15.68 8.73
C TRP A 184 2.05 -16.36 7.39
N LYS A 185 2.46 -17.62 7.40
CA LYS A 185 2.54 -18.41 6.17
C LYS A 185 1.20 -18.42 5.44
N THR A 186 0.09 -18.72 6.12
CA THR A 186 -1.25 -18.72 5.51
C THR A 186 -1.63 -17.33 4.98
N ILE A 187 -1.25 -16.27 5.67
CA ILE A 187 -1.49 -14.88 5.24
C ILE A 187 -0.67 -14.54 3.99
N HIS A 188 0.62 -14.88 3.97
CA HIS A 188 1.53 -14.69 2.84
C HIS A 188 1.07 -15.44 1.59
N ILE A 189 0.47 -16.62 1.77
CA ILE A 189 -0.15 -17.39 0.68
C ILE A 189 -1.29 -16.59 0.06
N LYS A 190 -2.20 -16.05 0.88
CA LYS A 190 -3.31 -15.23 0.39
C LYS A 190 -2.83 -13.98 -0.34
N TRP A 191 -1.77 -13.32 0.14
CA TRP A 191 -1.19 -12.18 -0.57
C TRP A 191 -0.57 -12.58 -1.91
N SER A 192 0.04 -13.76 -1.98
CA SER A 192 0.52 -14.30 -3.25
C SER A 192 -0.65 -14.57 -4.20
N ASP A 193 -1.71 -15.24 -3.75
CA ASP A 193 -2.92 -15.51 -4.56
C ASP A 193 -3.54 -14.22 -5.12
N GLN A 194 -3.57 -13.14 -4.34
CA GLN A 194 -4.01 -11.81 -4.78
C GLN A 194 -3.15 -11.27 -5.93
N LEU A 195 -1.82 -11.37 -5.84
CA LEU A 195 -0.92 -10.96 -6.92
C LEU A 195 -1.16 -11.77 -8.20
N PHE A 196 -1.36 -13.09 -8.09
CA PHE A 196 -1.68 -13.93 -9.25
C PHE A 196 -2.97 -13.51 -9.92
N GLN A 197 -3.97 -13.14 -9.13
CA GLN A 197 -5.21 -12.62 -9.65
C GLN A 197 -4.99 -11.33 -10.47
N VAL A 198 -4.11 -10.42 -10.02
CA VAL A 198 -3.69 -9.26 -10.82
C VAL A 198 -3.01 -9.69 -12.11
N PHE A 199 -2.03 -10.61 -12.05
CA PHE A 199 -1.28 -11.03 -13.24
C PHE A 199 -2.19 -11.64 -14.32
N ASN A 200 -3.22 -12.36 -13.89
CA ASN A 200 -4.25 -12.93 -14.77
C ASN A 200 -5.18 -11.87 -15.36
N TRP A 201 -5.51 -10.82 -14.61
CA TRP A 201 -6.35 -9.72 -15.09
C TRP A 201 -5.64 -8.82 -16.11
N PHE A 202 -4.31 -8.74 -16.06
CA PHE A 202 -3.51 -7.88 -16.94
C PHE A 202 -2.46 -8.68 -17.74
N PRO A 203 -2.89 -9.57 -18.66
CA PRO A 203 -1.98 -10.45 -19.40
C PRO A 203 -1.05 -9.72 -20.37
N ASN A 204 -1.28 -8.43 -20.64
CA ASN A 204 -0.45 -7.61 -21.53
C ASN A 204 0.69 -6.88 -20.79
N ILE A 205 0.74 -6.97 -19.45
CA ILE A 205 1.76 -6.36 -18.61
C ILE A 205 2.76 -7.43 -18.21
N GLU A 206 4.05 -7.14 -18.35
CA GLU A 206 5.13 -8.01 -17.87
C GLU A 206 5.43 -7.72 -16.39
N PHE A 207 5.27 -8.72 -15.53
CA PHE A 207 5.51 -8.64 -14.10
C PHE A 207 6.87 -9.25 -13.75
N TYR A 208 7.64 -8.54 -12.93
CA TYR A 208 8.94 -8.98 -12.44
C TYR A 208 8.92 -9.03 -10.92
N TRP A 209 8.79 -10.22 -10.36
CA TRP A 209 8.84 -10.42 -8.91
C TRP A 209 10.29 -10.61 -8.48
N VAL A 210 10.81 -9.58 -7.81
CA VAL A 210 12.21 -9.52 -7.37
C VAL A 210 12.38 -10.24 -6.04
N ASN A 211 13.47 -11.00 -5.90
CA ASN A 211 13.86 -11.77 -4.72
C ASN A 211 12.79 -12.78 -4.29
N TYR A 212 12.14 -13.40 -5.28
CA TYR A 212 11.06 -14.33 -5.04
C TYR A 212 11.49 -15.55 -4.22
N GLY A 213 10.73 -15.84 -3.17
CA GLY A 213 11.08 -16.85 -2.16
C GLY A 213 10.83 -18.31 -2.54
N GLY A 214 10.36 -18.59 -3.76
CA GLY A 214 10.13 -19.96 -4.25
C GLY A 214 8.85 -20.63 -3.71
N TYR A 215 7.81 -19.84 -3.43
CA TYR A 215 6.52 -20.39 -3.00
C TYR A 215 5.89 -21.26 -4.13
N VAL A 216 5.40 -22.45 -3.79
CA VAL A 216 4.76 -23.34 -4.78
C VAL A 216 3.26 -23.18 -4.64
N PHE A 217 2.62 -22.66 -5.69
CA PHE A 217 1.20 -22.32 -5.70
C PHE A 217 0.30 -23.53 -5.59
N SER A 218 -0.92 -23.30 -5.11
CA SER A 218 -1.93 -24.34 -4.90
C SER A 218 -2.37 -25.02 -6.21
N ASP A 219 -2.28 -24.34 -7.35
CA ASP A 219 -2.66 -24.84 -8.67
C ASP A 219 -1.46 -25.14 -9.60
N GLY A 220 -0.23 -24.81 -9.17
CA GLY A 220 1.00 -25.01 -9.94
C GLY A 220 1.09 -24.23 -11.27
N ALA A 221 0.24 -23.22 -11.48
CA ALA A 221 0.18 -22.50 -12.76
C ALA A 221 1.28 -21.42 -12.85
N PHE A 222 2.31 -21.68 -13.67
CA PHE A 222 3.28 -20.64 -14.04
C PHE A 222 2.68 -19.73 -15.13
N GLN A 223 2.75 -18.41 -14.93
CA GLN A 223 2.15 -17.43 -15.85
C GLN A 223 3.16 -16.95 -16.90
N LYS A 224 2.69 -16.72 -18.13
CA LYS A 224 3.56 -16.33 -19.26
C LYS A 224 4.18 -14.94 -19.09
N ASN A 225 3.48 -14.05 -18.39
CA ASN A 225 3.85 -12.65 -18.16
C ASN A 225 4.42 -12.43 -16.75
N LEU A 226 4.79 -13.49 -16.02
CA LEU A 226 5.42 -13.40 -14.71
C LEU A 226 6.85 -13.93 -14.79
N HIS A 227 7.78 -13.07 -14.40
CA HIS A 227 9.22 -13.34 -14.36
C HIS A 227 9.74 -13.20 -12.94
N PHE A 228 10.78 -13.95 -12.64
CA PHE A 228 11.46 -13.92 -11.35
C PHE A 228 12.88 -13.42 -11.53
N LEU A 229 13.28 -12.44 -10.71
CA LEU A 229 14.60 -11.82 -10.76
C LEU A 229 15.25 -11.80 -9.37
N ASP A 230 16.56 -11.85 -9.33
CA ASP A 230 17.38 -11.40 -8.21
C ASP A 230 17.53 -9.87 -8.23
N GLU A 231 17.70 -9.24 -7.07
CA GLU A 231 17.90 -7.79 -6.95
C GLU A 231 19.04 -7.23 -7.82
N LYS A 232 20.09 -8.02 -8.10
CA LYS A 232 21.21 -7.59 -8.95
C LYS A 232 20.83 -7.48 -10.43
N GLU A 233 19.75 -8.14 -10.83
CA GLU A 233 19.30 -8.20 -12.22
C GLU A 233 18.41 -7.01 -12.59
N ILE A 234 17.88 -6.27 -11.60
CA ILE A 234 17.04 -5.07 -11.82
C ILE A 234 17.72 -4.06 -12.76
N TRP A 235 19.05 -3.93 -12.65
CA TRP A 235 19.86 -2.93 -13.37
C TRP A 235 20.33 -3.39 -14.75
N GLN A 236 20.02 -4.62 -15.14
CA GLN A 236 20.55 -5.25 -16.36
C GLN A 236 19.52 -5.30 -17.50
N VAL A 237 18.31 -4.77 -17.28
CA VAL A 237 17.13 -4.90 -18.16
C VAL A 237 16.75 -3.63 -18.91
#